data_AF-A0A6I2FTT8-F1
#
_entry.id   AF-A0A6I2FTT8-F1
#
_cell.length_a   1.000
_cell.length_b   1.000
_cell.length_c   1.000
_cell.angle_alpha   90.00
_cell.angle_beta   90.00
_cell.angle_gamma   90.00
#
_symmetry.space_group_name_H-M   'P 1'
#
loop_
_entity.id
_entity.type
_entity.pdbx_description
1 polymer ?
#
loop_
_entity_poly.entity_id
_entity_poly.type
_entity_poly.pdbx_seq_one_letter_code
_entity_poly.pdbx_strand_id
1 'polypeptide(L)'
;MAAFGSTLLVTAGCGGNGSTAPDYGPYPHERIDGDYDTRPSLARGLLVESLRLGERVLYASSVDPDLKVGRGSTVLVDYEGVTGPNSGPHHRVLDRYQVTGGFSALAANKPYDAAETSKKFLMVSLLAFPDEQTATAAAGDMERSDFEFNSDNVPVTLDAYPEALNHWRPGVPTVGSLLQWKSLVIQVFAEREEADLGALTEMVTSTLRQQLAALETFTPTPVSELASLRLDPDGLLPLLVKTGDYTPDDNDFSVYGVHTYATTRDTPAVDFEADQRRGLLAVAYSHNKVLYRLRDAGGATDFASYLTGAHTTPEYVPMRGVAHRRGITCGQATQPATQRIAARRFRCVITSGAYVAVVYSNVDTDVRQLAAAQDSVLAEKR
;
A
#
# COMPACT_ATOMS: atom_id res chain seq x y z
N MET A 1 -8.61 88.21 13.84
CA MET A 1 -8.97 87.69 12.50
C MET A 1 -7.75 86.98 11.93
N ALA A 2 -7.93 85.73 11.49
CA ALA A 2 -7.03 84.86 10.72
C ALA A 2 -5.74 84.36 11.41
N ALA A 3 -5.81 83.11 11.88
CA ALA A 3 -4.70 82.27 12.33
C ALA A 3 -4.06 81.55 11.13
N PHE A 4 -2.72 81.46 11.13
CA PHE A 4 -1.94 80.66 10.18
C PHE A 4 -1.94 79.18 10.63
N GLY A 5 -2.53 78.31 9.82
CA GLY A 5 -2.43 76.86 9.97
C GLY A 5 -1.36 76.30 9.04
N SER A 6 -0.24 75.83 9.59
CA SER A 6 0.77 75.05 8.88
C SER A 6 0.35 73.58 8.86
N THR A 7 -0.02 73.08 7.68
CA THR A 7 -0.33 71.67 7.45
C THR A 7 0.96 70.88 7.29
N LEU A 8 1.36 70.13 8.32
CA LEU A 8 2.37 69.07 8.23
C LEU A 8 1.74 67.86 7.53
N LEU A 9 2.16 67.59 6.29
CA LEU A 9 1.92 66.31 5.63
C LEU A 9 2.82 65.24 6.25
N VAL A 10 2.24 64.39 7.11
CA VAL A 10 2.86 63.13 7.53
C VAL A 10 2.60 62.11 6.43
N THR A 11 3.62 61.83 5.62
CA THR A 11 3.63 60.66 4.74
C THR A 11 3.71 59.42 5.60
N ALA A 12 2.57 58.80 5.89
CA ALA A 12 2.51 57.44 6.40
C ALA A 12 2.98 56.50 5.30
N GLY A 13 4.29 56.27 5.23
CA GLY A 13 4.83 55.13 4.50
C GLY A 13 4.37 53.87 5.20
N CYS A 14 3.39 53.17 4.63
CA CYS A 14 3.08 51.80 4.99
C CYS A 14 4.30 50.92 4.67
N GLY A 15 5.20 50.81 5.63
CA GLY A 15 6.27 49.83 5.62
C GLY A 15 5.65 48.43 5.67
N GLY A 16 5.57 47.79 4.51
CA GLY A 16 5.28 46.37 4.42
C GLY A 16 6.46 45.60 5.00
N ASN A 17 6.43 45.32 6.30
CA ASN A 17 7.13 44.17 6.86
C ASN A 17 6.38 42.92 6.40
N GLY A 18 6.51 42.60 5.11
CA GLY A 18 6.16 41.28 4.62
C GLY A 18 7.08 40.30 5.30
N SER A 19 6.58 39.59 6.31
CA SER A 19 7.26 38.44 6.89
C SER A 19 7.79 37.55 5.76
N THR A 20 9.11 37.39 5.68
CA THR A 20 9.75 36.42 4.78
C THR A 20 9.62 34.99 5.29
N ALA A 21 9.08 34.80 6.49
CA ALA A 21 8.83 33.48 7.05
C ALA A 21 7.66 32.81 6.30
N PRO A 22 7.78 31.53 5.92
CA PRO A 22 6.67 30.80 5.33
C PRO A 22 5.47 30.75 6.27
N ASP A 23 4.27 30.79 5.70
CA ASP A 23 3.03 30.52 6.44
C ASP A 23 2.85 29.00 6.57
N TYR A 24 2.98 28.50 7.79
CA TYR A 24 2.79 27.08 8.13
C TYR A 24 1.35 26.75 8.55
N GLY A 25 0.47 27.76 8.68
CA GLY A 25 -0.86 27.56 9.23
C GLY A 25 -0.84 26.90 10.62
N PRO A 26 -1.73 25.91 10.88
CA PRO A 26 -1.77 25.21 12.16
C PRO A 26 -0.74 24.09 12.28
N TYR A 27 0.09 23.85 11.25
CA TYR A 27 0.94 22.68 11.18
C TYR A 27 2.25 22.85 11.95
N PRO A 28 2.73 21.80 12.65
CA PRO A 28 4.09 21.80 13.17
C PRO A 28 5.08 21.85 12.00
N HIS A 29 6.14 22.65 12.16
CA HIS A 29 7.19 22.82 11.15
C HIS A 29 8.54 22.25 11.60
N GLU A 30 8.54 21.57 12.75
CA GLU A 30 9.66 20.79 13.28
C GLU A 30 9.28 19.30 13.32
N ARG A 31 10.27 18.41 13.25
CA ARG A 31 10.05 16.97 13.38
C ARG A 31 9.47 16.64 14.75
N ILE A 32 8.38 15.88 14.76
CA ILE A 32 7.79 15.32 15.98
C ILE A 32 8.00 13.81 15.96
N ASP A 33 8.92 13.33 16.79
CA ASP A 33 9.05 11.90 17.01
C ASP A 33 7.83 11.36 17.79
N GLY A 34 7.50 10.11 17.51
CA GLY A 34 6.41 9.39 18.14
C GLY A 34 6.88 8.18 18.92
N ASP A 35 6.02 7.65 19.80
CA ASP A 35 6.28 6.42 20.55
C ASP A 35 5.66 5.17 19.89
N TYR A 36 5.00 5.32 18.74
CA TYR A 36 4.29 4.28 17.98
C TYR A 36 5.12 3.02 17.71
N ASP A 37 6.45 3.16 17.66
CA ASP A 37 7.38 2.08 17.36
C ASP A 37 8.29 1.67 18.53
N THR A 38 8.10 2.27 19.72
CA THR A 38 9.07 2.18 20.83
C THR A 38 8.71 1.15 21.89
N ARG A 39 7.42 0.80 21.99
CA ARG A 39 6.90 -0.17 22.99
C ARG A 39 6.42 -1.46 22.32
N PRO A 40 6.45 -2.61 23.00
CA PRO A 40 5.86 -3.83 22.47
C PRO A 40 4.38 -3.64 22.12
N SER A 41 3.98 -4.06 20.94
CA SER A 41 2.59 -3.99 20.47
C SER A 41 2.30 -5.15 19.52
N LEU A 42 1.42 -6.07 19.95
CA LEU A 42 1.04 -7.21 19.10
C LEU A 42 0.34 -6.73 17.83
N ALA A 43 -0.60 -5.78 17.91
CA ALA A 43 -1.32 -5.25 16.76
C ALA A 43 -0.36 -4.66 15.69
N ARG A 44 0.63 -3.87 16.13
CA ARG A 44 1.69 -3.38 15.23
C ARG A 44 2.50 -4.55 14.65
N GLY A 45 2.83 -5.53 15.48
CA GLY A 45 3.55 -6.72 15.07
C GLY A 45 2.86 -7.50 13.95
N LEU A 46 1.56 -7.73 14.10
CA LEU A 46 0.73 -8.39 13.09
C LEU A 46 0.73 -7.60 11.77
N LEU A 47 0.52 -6.28 11.83
CA LEU A 47 0.61 -5.40 10.66
C LEU A 47 1.97 -5.52 9.95
N VAL A 48 3.06 -5.48 10.71
CA VAL A 48 4.42 -5.57 10.14
C VAL A 48 4.68 -6.94 9.51
N GLU A 49 4.26 -8.03 10.16
CA GLU A 49 4.38 -9.37 9.58
C GLU A 49 3.57 -9.50 8.28
N SER A 50 2.37 -8.94 8.25
CA SER A 50 1.52 -8.91 7.05
C SER A 50 2.16 -8.13 5.89
N LEU A 51 2.77 -6.98 6.16
CA LEU A 51 3.52 -6.22 5.16
C LEU A 51 4.78 -6.98 4.69
N ARG A 52 5.47 -7.70 5.60
CA ARG A 52 6.61 -8.55 5.23
C ARG A 52 6.21 -9.73 4.34
N LEU A 53 5.00 -10.28 4.52
CA LEU A 53 4.42 -11.28 3.61
C LEU A 53 4.09 -10.67 2.24
N GLY A 54 3.62 -9.42 2.22
CA GLY A 54 3.42 -8.65 0.99
C GLY A 54 4.68 -8.54 0.14
N GLU A 55 5.86 -8.41 0.77
CA GLU A 55 7.14 -8.39 0.05
C GLU A 55 7.52 -9.74 -0.59
N ARG A 56 6.73 -10.79 -0.35
CA ARG A 56 6.95 -12.16 -0.83
C ARG A 56 5.82 -12.69 -1.71
N VAL A 57 4.72 -11.98 -1.85
CA VAL A 57 3.63 -12.42 -2.74
C VAL A 57 4.08 -12.29 -4.20
N LEU A 58 3.82 -13.30 -5.03
CA LEU A 58 4.16 -13.22 -6.44
C LEU A 58 3.28 -12.20 -7.19
N TYR A 59 3.77 -11.71 -8.32
CA TYR A 59 2.94 -10.99 -9.29
C TYR A 59 2.35 -11.96 -10.30
N ALA A 60 1.03 -12.00 -10.44
CA ALA A 60 0.34 -12.97 -11.28
C ALA A 60 0.81 -12.99 -12.75
N SER A 61 1.32 -11.87 -13.27
CA SER A 61 1.88 -11.77 -14.61
C SER A 61 3.12 -12.65 -14.85
N SER A 62 3.78 -13.13 -13.78
CA SER A 62 4.87 -14.12 -13.89
C SER A 62 4.35 -15.55 -14.07
N VAL A 63 3.07 -15.81 -13.75
CA VAL A 63 2.38 -17.09 -13.97
C VAL A 63 1.70 -17.12 -15.33
N ASP A 64 0.90 -16.09 -15.65
CA ASP A 64 0.25 -15.90 -16.95
C ASP A 64 0.39 -14.41 -17.34
N PRO A 65 1.07 -14.08 -18.46
CA PRO A 65 1.31 -12.68 -18.86
C PRO A 65 0.03 -11.90 -19.16
N ASP A 66 -1.13 -12.56 -19.34
CA ASP A 66 -2.41 -11.86 -19.46
C ASP A 66 -2.86 -11.26 -18.12
N LEU A 67 -2.45 -11.81 -16.97
CA LEU A 67 -2.81 -11.35 -15.62
C LEU A 67 -1.99 -10.13 -15.16
N LYS A 68 -1.88 -9.14 -16.03
CA LYS A 68 -1.08 -7.93 -15.81
C LYS A 68 -1.81 -6.83 -15.05
N VAL A 69 -3.13 -6.95 -14.89
CA VAL A 69 -3.94 -5.94 -14.21
C VAL A 69 -4.11 -6.31 -12.74
N GLY A 70 -3.52 -5.51 -11.86
CA GLY A 70 -3.74 -5.58 -10.43
C GLY A 70 -5.20 -5.24 -10.10
N ARG A 71 -5.81 -6.07 -9.26
CA ARG A 71 -7.17 -5.90 -8.73
C ARG A 71 -7.14 -5.55 -7.24
N GLY A 72 -6.02 -4.99 -6.78
CA GLY A 72 -5.77 -4.61 -5.41
C GLY A 72 -5.08 -5.70 -4.59
N SER A 73 -4.78 -5.31 -3.36
CA SER A 73 -4.17 -6.17 -2.35
C SER A 73 -4.72 -5.81 -0.99
N THR A 74 -4.70 -6.77 -0.08
CA THR A 74 -5.24 -6.61 1.27
C THR A 74 -4.21 -7.07 2.29
N VAL A 75 -3.94 -6.21 3.28
CA VAL A 75 -3.21 -6.57 4.50
C VAL A 75 -4.18 -7.26 5.45
N LEU A 76 -3.81 -8.44 5.94
CA LEU A 76 -4.65 -9.25 6.83
C LEU A 76 -3.96 -9.31 8.20
N VAL A 77 -4.51 -8.68 9.23
CA VAL A 77 -3.92 -8.74 10.59
C VAL A 77 -4.58 -9.78 11.48
N ASP A 78 -5.71 -10.33 11.03
CA ASP A 78 -6.49 -11.39 11.66
C ASP A 78 -7.40 -12.08 10.62
N TYR A 79 -8.32 -12.92 11.10
CA TYR A 79 -9.29 -13.61 10.24
C TYR A 79 -10.39 -12.67 9.70
N GLU A 80 -10.66 -11.52 10.32
CA GLU A 80 -11.69 -10.56 9.85
C GLU A 80 -11.29 -9.94 8.52
N GLY A 81 -9.99 -9.87 8.22
CA GLY A 81 -9.49 -9.48 6.91
C GLY A 81 -9.84 -10.47 5.78
N VAL A 82 -10.15 -11.72 6.10
CA VAL A 82 -10.43 -12.80 5.12
C VAL A 82 -11.88 -12.68 4.63
N THR A 83 -12.15 -11.62 3.88
CA THR A 83 -13.49 -11.25 3.42
C THR A 83 -13.58 -11.13 1.89
N GLY A 84 -14.81 -11.17 1.37
CA GLY A 84 -15.11 -11.03 -0.05
C GLY A 84 -15.58 -12.32 -0.74
N PRO A 85 -15.95 -12.24 -2.02
CA PRO A 85 -16.52 -13.37 -2.76
C PRO A 85 -15.55 -14.55 -2.95
N ASN A 86 -14.24 -14.31 -2.79
CA ASN A 86 -13.18 -15.31 -2.99
C ASN A 86 -12.63 -15.89 -1.67
N SER A 87 -13.10 -15.41 -0.51
CA SER A 87 -12.74 -15.94 0.81
C SER A 87 -13.76 -16.95 1.36
N GLY A 88 -14.82 -17.20 0.60
CA GLY A 88 -15.74 -18.33 0.76
C GLY A 88 -16.19 -18.60 2.21
N PRO A 89 -16.28 -19.87 2.62
CA PRO A 89 -16.63 -20.29 3.98
C PRO A 89 -15.48 -20.12 5.00
N HIS A 90 -14.28 -19.71 4.57
CA HIS A 90 -13.06 -19.76 5.39
C HIS A 90 -13.10 -18.81 6.58
N HIS A 91 -13.75 -17.65 6.46
CA HIS A 91 -13.85 -16.66 7.55
C HIS A 91 -14.33 -17.30 8.87
N ARG A 92 -15.38 -18.14 8.82
CA ARG A 92 -15.92 -18.80 10.03
C ARG A 92 -15.00 -19.89 10.56
N VAL A 93 -14.22 -20.51 9.68
CA VAL A 93 -13.25 -21.54 10.08
C VAL A 93 -12.07 -20.90 10.79
N LEU A 94 -11.55 -19.81 10.20
CA LEU A 94 -10.37 -19.11 10.67
C LEU A 94 -10.57 -18.38 11.99
N ASP A 95 -11.82 -18.06 12.39
CA ASP A 95 -12.16 -17.58 13.74
C ASP A 95 -11.65 -18.51 14.86
N ARG A 96 -11.48 -19.80 14.58
CA ARG A 96 -10.95 -20.79 15.53
C ARG A 96 -9.42 -20.82 15.61
N TYR A 97 -8.75 -20.10 14.71
CA TYR A 97 -7.30 -20.12 14.55
C TYR A 97 -6.72 -18.73 14.81
N GLN A 98 -5.57 -18.70 15.49
CA GLN A 98 -4.84 -17.44 15.64
C GLN A 98 -4.10 -17.13 14.33
N VAL A 99 -4.71 -16.36 13.43
CA VAL A 99 -4.01 -15.81 12.27
C VAL A 99 -3.03 -14.75 12.79
N THR A 100 -1.73 -14.95 12.53
CA THR A 100 -0.64 -14.09 13.05
C THR A 100 -0.12 -13.10 12.01
N GLY A 101 -0.83 -12.94 10.91
CA GLY A 101 -0.52 -12.07 9.80
C GLY A 101 -0.95 -12.68 8.47
N GLY A 102 -1.03 -11.87 7.44
CA GLY A 102 -1.39 -12.33 6.11
C GLY A 102 -1.41 -11.22 5.08
N PHE A 103 -1.32 -11.62 3.82
CA PHE A 103 -1.37 -10.69 2.70
C PHE A 103 -2.05 -11.37 1.51
N SER A 104 -2.94 -10.66 0.82
CA SER A 104 -3.58 -11.15 -0.40
C SER A 104 -3.31 -10.20 -1.57
N ALA A 105 -2.99 -10.76 -2.73
CA ALA A 105 -2.86 -10.02 -3.98
C ALA A 105 -3.79 -10.62 -5.04
N LEU A 106 -4.51 -9.73 -5.74
CA LEU A 106 -5.49 -10.08 -6.75
C LEU A 106 -5.05 -9.54 -8.10
N ALA A 107 -5.21 -10.33 -9.15
CA ALA A 107 -4.92 -9.90 -10.51
C ALA A 107 -5.86 -10.53 -11.52
N ALA A 108 -6.02 -9.87 -12.65
CA ALA A 108 -6.87 -10.31 -13.74
C ALA A 108 -6.33 -9.87 -15.10
N ASN A 109 -6.99 -10.34 -16.16
CA ASN A 109 -6.73 -9.85 -17.51
C ASN A 109 -7.33 -8.47 -17.82
N LYS A 110 -8.23 -7.98 -16.95
CA LYS A 110 -8.92 -6.69 -17.13
C LYS A 110 -9.14 -5.98 -15.79
N PRO A 111 -9.26 -4.63 -15.80
CA PRO A 111 -9.69 -3.88 -14.63
C PRO A 111 -11.04 -4.35 -14.09
N TYR A 112 -11.40 -3.95 -12.88
CA TYR A 112 -12.76 -4.12 -12.38
C TYR A 112 -13.76 -3.39 -13.27
N ASP A 113 -14.87 -4.06 -13.59
CA ASP A 113 -16.01 -3.47 -14.27
C ASP A 113 -17.31 -4.03 -13.68
N ALA A 114 -18.39 -3.25 -13.73
CA ALA A 114 -19.65 -3.61 -13.08
C ALA A 114 -20.31 -4.88 -13.64
N ALA A 115 -19.90 -5.35 -14.82
CA ALA A 115 -20.41 -6.55 -15.46
C ALA A 115 -19.49 -7.78 -15.23
N GLU A 116 -18.41 -7.62 -14.45
CA GLU A 116 -17.34 -8.60 -14.23
C GLU A 116 -16.95 -9.33 -15.53
N THR A 117 -16.59 -8.57 -16.57
CA THR A 117 -16.24 -9.14 -17.89
C THR A 117 -14.86 -9.79 -17.96
N SER A 118 -14.12 -9.83 -16.85
CA SER A 118 -12.91 -10.63 -16.76
C SER A 118 -13.27 -12.11 -16.80
N LYS A 119 -12.38 -12.88 -17.43
CA LYS A 119 -12.48 -14.34 -17.59
C LYS A 119 -11.17 -15.02 -17.22
N LYS A 120 -10.29 -14.29 -16.55
CA LYS A 120 -9.01 -14.78 -16.05
C LYS A 120 -8.69 -14.01 -14.79
N PHE A 121 -8.52 -14.73 -13.70
CA PHE A 121 -8.30 -14.16 -12.39
C PHE A 121 -7.34 -15.05 -11.59
N LEU A 122 -6.50 -14.43 -10.79
CA LEU A 122 -5.66 -15.12 -9.82
C LEU A 122 -5.65 -14.31 -8.53
N MET A 123 -5.99 -14.99 -7.45
CA MET A 123 -5.74 -14.53 -6.08
C MET A 123 -4.69 -15.43 -5.45
N VAL A 124 -3.71 -14.82 -4.82
CA VAL A 124 -2.76 -15.50 -3.95
C VAL A 124 -2.81 -14.84 -2.59
N SER A 125 -3.11 -15.63 -1.56
CA SER A 125 -3.05 -15.19 -0.16
C SER A 125 -2.00 -16.00 0.59
N LEU A 126 -1.23 -15.32 1.42
CA LEU A 126 -0.31 -15.90 2.39
C LEU A 126 -0.91 -15.68 3.77
N LEU A 127 -1.19 -16.75 4.51
CA LEU A 127 -1.75 -16.68 5.86
C LEU A 127 -0.74 -17.27 6.84
N ALA A 128 -0.34 -16.50 7.85
CA ALA A 128 0.58 -16.94 8.89
C ALA A 128 -0.17 -17.47 10.12
N PHE A 129 0.37 -18.53 10.70
CA PHE A 129 -0.11 -19.18 11.91
C PHE A 129 1.04 -19.30 12.94
N PRO A 130 0.73 -19.61 14.21
CA PRO A 130 1.72 -19.70 15.27
C PRO A 130 2.80 -20.76 15.02
N ASP A 131 2.43 -21.86 14.37
CA ASP A 131 3.28 -23.02 14.11
C ASP A 131 2.76 -23.84 12.91
N GLU A 132 3.56 -24.81 12.48
CA GLU A 132 3.24 -25.68 11.33
C GLU A 132 2.00 -26.54 11.60
N GLN A 133 1.82 -27.03 12.83
CA GLN A 133 0.69 -27.88 13.20
C GLN A 133 -0.64 -27.12 13.05
N THR A 134 -0.67 -25.86 13.50
CA THR A 134 -1.82 -24.97 13.40
C THR A 134 -2.09 -24.61 11.95
N ALA A 135 -1.06 -24.33 11.15
CA ALA A 135 -1.20 -24.09 9.71
C ALA A 135 -1.80 -25.30 8.97
N THR A 136 -1.31 -26.51 9.24
CA THR A 136 -1.86 -27.75 8.66
C THR A 136 -3.32 -27.97 9.06
N ALA A 137 -3.67 -27.76 10.33
CA ALA A 137 -5.04 -27.90 10.81
C ALA A 137 -5.97 -26.87 10.16
N ALA A 138 -5.54 -25.61 10.07
CA ALA A 138 -6.28 -24.53 9.43
C ALA A 138 -6.53 -24.83 7.95
N ALA A 139 -5.50 -25.24 7.19
CA ALA A 139 -5.66 -25.62 5.78
C ALA A 139 -6.66 -26.78 5.60
N GLY A 140 -6.58 -27.81 6.45
CA GLY A 140 -7.50 -28.94 6.41
C GLY A 140 -8.96 -28.54 6.69
N ASP A 141 -9.19 -27.64 7.65
CA ASP A 141 -10.54 -27.16 7.95
C ASP A 141 -11.07 -26.17 6.90
N MET A 142 -10.19 -25.35 6.30
CA MET A 142 -10.56 -24.48 5.19
C MET A 142 -11.04 -25.32 4.00
N GLU A 143 -10.30 -26.35 3.59
CA GLU A 143 -10.71 -27.24 2.51
C GLU A 143 -12.01 -27.97 2.83
N ARG A 144 -12.13 -28.52 4.06
CA ARG A 144 -13.37 -29.16 4.51
C ARG A 144 -14.57 -28.23 4.37
N SER A 145 -14.39 -26.97 4.74
CA SER A 145 -15.47 -25.98 4.64
C SER A 145 -15.86 -25.65 3.20
N ASP A 146 -14.93 -25.73 2.23
CA ASP A 146 -15.26 -25.58 0.80
C ASP A 146 -16.15 -26.72 0.31
N PHE A 147 -15.88 -27.97 0.70
CA PHE A 147 -16.76 -29.11 0.38
C PHE A 147 -18.12 -29.02 1.09
N GLU A 148 -18.16 -28.50 2.33
CA GLU A 148 -19.42 -28.25 3.04
C GLU A 148 -20.25 -27.14 2.39
N PHE A 149 -19.58 -26.11 1.87
CA PHE A 149 -20.22 -24.98 1.19
C PHE A 149 -20.72 -25.37 -0.21
N ASN A 150 -19.99 -26.22 -0.92
CA ASN A 150 -20.39 -26.70 -2.25
C ASN A 150 -20.15 -28.20 -2.43
N SER A 151 -21.24 -28.97 -2.45
CA SER A 151 -21.21 -30.43 -2.60
C SER A 151 -20.79 -30.92 -3.99
N ASP A 152 -20.73 -30.04 -5.00
CA ASP A 152 -20.27 -30.38 -6.35
C ASP A 152 -18.74 -30.29 -6.47
N ASN A 153 -18.05 -29.83 -5.42
CA ASN A 153 -16.60 -29.88 -5.35
C ASN A 153 -16.12 -31.32 -5.43
N VAL A 154 -15.09 -31.54 -6.25
CA VAL A 154 -14.34 -32.80 -6.34
C VAL A 154 -12.87 -32.53 -6.04
N PRO A 155 -12.18 -33.45 -5.34
CA PRO A 155 -10.77 -33.29 -5.06
C PRO A 155 -9.94 -33.36 -6.35
N VAL A 156 -8.85 -32.62 -6.37
CA VAL A 156 -7.89 -32.57 -7.49
C VAL A 156 -6.48 -32.83 -6.96
N THR A 157 -5.75 -33.71 -7.63
CA THR A 157 -4.34 -33.99 -7.30
C THR A 157 -3.42 -33.17 -8.21
N LEU A 158 -2.37 -32.60 -7.65
CA LEU A 158 -1.28 -31.98 -8.39
C LEU A 158 -0.03 -32.86 -8.23
N ASP A 159 0.46 -33.47 -9.31
CA ASP A 159 1.61 -34.40 -9.23
C ASP A 159 2.87 -33.78 -8.61
N ALA A 160 3.07 -32.47 -8.84
CA ALA A 160 4.22 -31.73 -8.31
C ALA A 160 4.08 -31.35 -6.83
N TYR A 161 2.84 -31.34 -6.29
CA TYR A 161 2.50 -30.93 -4.93
C TYR A 161 1.40 -31.84 -4.38
N PRO A 162 1.68 -33.13 -4.16
CA PRO A 162 0.67 -34.11 -3.71
C PRO A 162 0.07 -33.77 -2.33
N GLU A 163 0.75 -32.96 -1.53
CA GLU A 163 0.29 -32.45 -0.24
C GLU A 163 -0.65 -31.24 -0.34
N ALA A 164 -0.76 -30.59 -1.49
CA ALA A 164 -1.70 -29.50 -1.69
C ALA A 164 -3.14 -30.02 -1.64
N LEU A 165 -4.00 -29.31 -0.90
CA LEU A 165 -5.43 -29.56 -0.87
C LEU A 165 -6.07 -28.74 -1.99
N ASN A 166 -6.62 -29.41 -2.99
CA ASN A 166 -7.19 -28.74 -4.15
C ASN A 166 -8.57 -29.30 -4.44
N HIS A 167 -9.46 -28.41 -4.84
CA HIS A 167 -10.80 -28.77 -5.29
C HIS A 167 -11.18 -28.02 -6.55
N TRP A 168 -12.06 -28.64 -7.31
CA TRP A 168 -12.63 -28.11 -8.54
C TRP A 168 -14.11 -28.46 -8.61
N ARG A 169 -14.90 -27.66 -9.31
CA ARG A 169 -16.28 -28.00 -9.68
C ARG A 169 -16.32 -28.33 -11.16
N PRO A 170 -16.67 -29.57 -11.56
CA PRO A 170 -16.74 -29.94 -12.97
C PRO A 170 -17.59 -28.95 -13.79
N GLY A 171 -17.02 -28.44 -14.88
CA GLY A 171 -17.69 -27.49 -15.77
C GLY A 171 -17.64 -26.02 -15.31
N VAL A 172 -17.03 -25.71 -14.16
CA VAL A 172 -16.79 -24.33 -13.70
C VAL A 172 -15.32 -23.99 -13.92
N PRO A 173 -14.98 -22.82 -14.47
CA PRO A 173 -13.60 -22.52 -14.85
C PRO A 173 -12.75 -21.98 -13.70
N THR A 174 -12.91 -22.52 -12.49
CA THR A 174 -12.23 -22.04 -11.27
C THR A 174 -11.67 -23.19 -10.44
N VAL A 175 -10.46 -23.08 -9.91
CA VAL A 175 -9.86 -24.06 -8.99
C VAL A 175 -9.39 -23.37 -7.72
N GLY A 176 -9.65 -24.00 -6.57
CA GLY A 176 -9.13 -23.61 -5.26
C GLY A 176 -7.97 -24.52 -4.87
N SER A 177 -6.95 -23.94 -4.22
CA SER A 177 -5.79 -24.68 -3.73
C SER A 177 -5.28 -24.10 -2.42
N LEU A 178 -4.91 -24.96 -1.50
CA LEU A 178 -4.29 -24.66 -0.22
C LEU A 178 -3.02 -25.50 -0.09
N LEU A 179 -1.89 -24.85 0.15
CA LEU A 179 -0.62 -25.51 0.40
C LEU A 179 0.01 -24.96 1.68
N GLN A 180 0.31 -25.85 2.63
CA GLN A 180 1.06 -25.48 3.82
C GLN A 180 2.57 -25.39 3.49
N TRP A 181 3.21 -24.33 3.98
CA TRP A 181 4.66 -24.15 3.93
C TRP A 181 5.13 -23.54 5.24
N LYS A 182 5.89 -24.30 6.05
CA LYS A 182 6.22 -23.94 7.44
C LYS A 182 4.94 -23.55 8.20
N SER A 183 4.93 -22.45 8.94
CA SER A 183 3.74 -21.93 9.62
C SER A 183 2.83 -21.07 8.73
N LEU A 184 3.00 -21.12 7.40
CA LEU A 184 2.15 -20.41 6.45
C LEU A 184 1.21 -21.37 5.72
N VAL A 185 0.04 -20.86 5.32
CA VAL A 185 -0.83 -21.44 4.30
C VAL A 185 -0.83 -20.52 3.08
N ILE A 186 -0.45 -21.08 1.94
CA ILE A 186 -0.57 -20.45 0.62
C ILE A 186 -1.95 -20.83 0.09
N GLN A 187 -2.82 -19.85 -0.06
CA GLN A 187 -4.12 -20.01 -0.69
C GLN A 187 -4.07 -19.46 -2.10
N VAL A 188 -4.55 -20.25 -3.06
CA VAL A 188 -4.69 -19.87 -4.46
C VAL A 188 -6.14 -20.05 -4.88
N PHE A 189 -6.69 -19.02 -5.52
CA PHE A 189 -7.93 -19.14 -6.28
C PHE A 189 -7.66 -18.68 -7.70
N ALA A 190 -7.82 -19.58 -8.66
CA ALA A 190 -7.51 -19.33 -10.06
C ALA A 190 -8.76 -19.50 -10.93
N GLU A 191 -8.97 -18.59 -11.85
CA GLU A 191 -10.02 -18.62 -12.87
C GLU A 191 -9.39 -18.55 -14.27
N ARG A 192 -9.96 -19.31 -15.20
CA ARG A 192 -9.63 -19.24 -16.64
C ARG A 192 -10.89 -19.02 -17.47
N GLU A 193 -10.70 -18.85 -18.77
CA GLU A 193 -11.81 -18.55 -19.68
C GLU A 193 -12.69 -19.79 -19.90
N GLU A 194 -12.07 -20.96 -20.00
CA GLU A 194 -12.73 -22.23 -20.23
C GLU A 194 -12.57 -23.15 -19.03
N ALA A 195 -13.55 -24.03 -18.82
CA ALA A 195 -13.55 -25.04 -17.76
C ALA A 195 -12.65 -26.25 -18.12
N ASP A 196 -11.37 -25.98 -18.34
CA ASP A 196 -10.32 -26.96 -18.61
C ASP A 196 -9.52 -27.23 -17.33
N LEU A 197 -9.76 -28.39 -16.71
CA LEU A 197 -9.04 -28.80 -15.49
C LEU A 197 -7.52 -28.90 -15.70
N GLY A 198 -7.07 -29.38 -16.87
CA GLY A 198 -5.64 -29.53 -17.14
C GLY A 198 -4.94 -28.18 -17.11
N ALA A 199 -5.53 -27.18 -17.77
CA ALA A 199 -4.97 -25.84 -17.77
C ALA A 199 -5.11 -25.10 -16.44
N LEU A 200 -6.20 -25.35 -15.68
CA LEU A 200 -6.36 -24.83 -14.31
C LEU A 200 -5.30 -25.39 -13.36
N THR A 201 -5.07 -26.70 -13.40
CA THR A 201 -4.05 -27.36 -12.56
C THR A 201 -2.63 -26.97 -12.92
N GLU A 202 -2.32 -26.74 -14.20
CA GLU A 202 -1.04 -26.18 -14.64
C GLU A 202 -0.81 -24.77 -14.08
N MET A 203 -1.83 -23.91 -14.13
CA MET A 203 -1.77 -22.55 -13.61
C MET A 203 -1.54 -22.54 -12.09
N VAL A 204 -2.26 -23.36 -11.33
CA VAL A 204 -2.03 -23.51 -9.87
C VAL A 204 -0.64 -24.06 -9.59
N THR A 205 -0.20 -25.10 -10.31
CA THR A 205 1.12 -25.69 -10.16
C THR A 205 2.23 -24.65 -10.40
N SER A 206 2.10 -23.84 -11.44
CA SER A 206 3.02 -22.73 -11.73
C SER A 206 3.00 -21.67 -10.62
N THR A 207 1.80 -21.31 -10.14
CA THR A 207 1.61 -20.36 -9.04
C THR A 207 2.32 -20.84 -7.77
N LEU A 208 2.04 -22.06 -7.31
CA LEU A 208 2.66 -22.64 -6.11
C LEU A 208 4.19 -22.72 -6.26
N ARG A 209 4.70 -23.11 -7.43
CA ARG A 209 6.16 -23.15 -7.71
C ARG A 209 6.81 -21.79 -7.49
N GLN A 210 6.23 -20.75 -8.09
CA GLN A 210 6.78 -19.40 -8.01
C GLN A 210 6.60 -18.80 -6.62
N GLN A 211 5.48 -19.08 -5.95
CA GLN A 211 5.22 -18.60 -4.60
C GLN A 211 6.20 -19.23 -3.59
N LEU A 212 6.46 -20.54 -3.70
CA LEU A 212 7.44 -21.23 -2.86
C LEU A 212 8.85 -20.69 -3.10
N ALA A 213 9.23 -20.41 -4.35
CA ALA A 213 10.52 -19.80 -4.67
C ALA A 213 10.63 -18.39 -4.05
N ALA A 214 9.58 -17.58 -4.09
CA ALA A 214 9.56 -16.26 -3.46
C ALA A 214 9.71 -16.34 -1.91
N LEU A 215 9.20 -17.43 -1.31
CA LEU A 215 9.26 -17.71 0.12
C LEU A 215 10.54 -18.39 0.58
N GLU A 216 11.41 -18.87 -0.32
CA GLU A 216 12.60 -19.69 0.04
C GLU A 216 13.47 -19.03 1.13
N THR A 217 13.64 -17.70 1.05
CA THR A 217 14.45 -16.90 1.99
C THR A 217 13.63 -16.24 3.10
N PHE A 218 12.33 -16.53 3.19
CA PHE A 218 11.45 -16.00 4.23
C PHE A 218 11.49 -16.86 5.50
N THR A 219 11.53 -16.19 6.64
CA THR A 219 11.37 -16.82 7.95
C THR A 219 10.17 -16.17 8.63
N PRO A 220 9.08 -16.93 8.86
CA PRO A 220 7.94 -16.46 9.64
C PRO A 220 8.39 -16.01 11.03
N THR A 221 7.82 -14.92 11.52
CA THR A 221 8.17 -14.40 12.85
C THR A 221 7.56 -15.27 13.94
N PRO A 222 8.34 -15.76 14.93
CA PRO A 222 7.78 -16.44 16.08
C PRO A 222 6.78 -15.56 16.82
N VAL A 223 5.67 -16.14 17.32
CA VAL A 223 4.61 -15.38 18.01
C VAL A 223 5.13 -14.53 19.16
N SER A 224 6.12 -15.04 19.91
CA SER A 224 6.75 -14.33 21.02
C SER A 224 7.53 -13.07 20.59
N GLU A 225 7.90 -12.96 19.32
CA GLU A 225 8.69 -11.86 18.76
C GLU A 225 7.84 -10.84 18.00
N LEU A 226 6.59 -11.18 17.62
CA LEU A 226 5.71 -10.30 16.86
C LEU A 226 5.58 -8.91 17.49
N ALA A 227 5.32 -8.85 18.80
CA ALA A 227 5.15 -7.58 19.49
C ALA A 227 6.38 -6.66 19.46
N SER A 228 7.57 -7.21 19.16
CA SER A 228 8.83 -6.46 19.04
C SER A 228 9.09 -5.90 17.64
N LEU A 229 8.33 -6.36 16.63
CA LEU A 229 8.51 -5.89 15.26
C LEU A 229 8.26 -4.39 15.19
N ARG A 230 9.14 -3.74 14.42
CA ARG A 230 9.15 -2.30 14.20
C ARG A 230 8.51 -1.98 12.86
N LEU A 231 7.53 -1.09 12.86
CA LEU A 231 6.85 -0.60 11.66
C LEU A 231 7.76 0.30 10.84
N ASP A 232 8.59 1.09 11.51
CA ASP A 232 9.41 2.10 10.87
C ASP A 232 10.83 2.07 11.42
N PRO A 233 11.59 1.00 11.12
CA PRO A 233 12.95 0.84 11.61
C PRO A 233 13.87 2.00 11.18
N ASP A 234 13.57 2.63 10.05
CA ASP A 234 14.33 3.71 9.43
C ASP A 234 13.89 5.13 9.85
N GLY A 235 12.80 5.26 10.61
CA GLY A 235 12.28 6.56 11.07
C GLY A 235 11.82 7.47 9.93
N LEU A 236 11.07 6.93 8.96
CA LEU A 236 10.47 7.62 7.83
C LEU A 236 9.18 8.35 8.17
N LEU A 237 8.32 7.79 9.01
CA LEU A 237 7.01 8.38 9.36
C LEU A 237 7.14 9.73 10.07
N PRO A 238 8.11 9.98 10.98
CA PRO A 238 8.30 11.29 11.61
C PRO A 238 8.84 12.35 10.65
N LEU A 239 9.26 11.96 9.44
CA LEU A 239 9.63 12.91 8.38
C LEU A 239 8.41 13.48 7.66
N LEU A 240 7.20 12.99 7.96
CA LEU A 240 5.94 13.59 7.53
C LEU A 240 5.40 14.48 8.65
N VAL A 241 4.83 15.64 8.28
CA VAL A 241 4.22 16.58 9.23
C VAL A 241 3.13 15.87 10.05
N LYS A 242 3.17 15.99 11.38
CA LYS A 242 2.13 15.41 12.23
C LYS A 242 0.80 16.16 12.05
N THR A 243 -0.23 15.45 11.61
CA THR A 243 -1.61 15.99 11.48
C THR A 243 -2.66 15.19 12.24
N GLY A 244 -2.24 14.13 12.94
CA GLY A 244 -3.11 13.19 13.63
C GLY A 244 -2.28 12.27 14.55
N ASP A 245 -2.94 11.25 15.07
CA ASP A 245 -2.31 10.27 15.95
C ASP A 245 -1.40 9.30 15.18
N TYR A 246 -0.35 8.83 15.84
CA TYR A 246 0.56 7.83 15.29
C TYR A 246 0.07 6.42 15.62
N THR A 247 -1.14 6.11 15.16
CA THR A 247 -1.75 4.80 15.33
C THR A 247 -1.42 3.97 14.09
N PRO A 248 -0.63 2.88 14.20
CA PRO A 248 -0.36 1.99 13.08
C PRO A 248 -1.63 1.53 12.38
N ASP A 249 -1.67 1.71 11.07
CA ASP A 249 -2.78 1.35 10.20
C ASP A 249 -2.21 1.15 8.79
N ASP A 250 -2.64 0.10 8.09
CA ASP A 250 -2.11 -0.23 6.77
C ASP A 250 -2.36 0.90 5.76
N ASN A 251 -3.49 1.60 5.83
CA ASN A 251 -3.87 2.63 4.86
C ASN A 251 -3.44 4.03 5.29
N ASP A 252 -3.48 4.33 6.60
CA ASP A 252 -3.28 5.66 7.13
C ASP A 252 -1.92 5.88 7.79
N PHE A 253 -1.25 4.86 8.34
CA PHE A 253 0.00 5.07 9.07
C PHE A 253 0.91 3.84 9.03
N SER A 254 1.68 3.70 7.96
CA SER A 254 2.46 2.49 7.66
C SER A 254 3.68 2.78 6.78
N VAL A 255 4.62 1.82 6.74
CA VAL A 255 5.77 1.85 5.83
C VAL A 255 5.74 0.60 4.96
N TYR A 256 5.81 0.79 3.65
CA TYR A 256 5.84 -0.24 2.64
C TYR A 256 7.23 -0.38 2.04
N GLY A 257 7.64 -1.63 1.82
CA GLY A 257 8.67 -1.95 0.84
C GLY A 257 8.12 -1.78 -0.58
N VAL A 258 9.03 -1.73 -1.56
CA VAL A 258 8.69 -1.42 -2.96
C VAL A 258 7.85 -2.53 -3.58
N HIS A 259 8.07 -3.78 -3.18
CA HIS A 259 7.35 -4.93 -3.75
C HIS A 259 5.89 -4.91 -3.34
N THR A 260 5.61 -4.75 -2.04
CA THR A 260 4.24 -4.61 -1.52
C THR A 260 3.59 -3.34 -2.02
N TYR A 261 4.33 -2.22 -2.07
CA TYR A 261 3.79 -0.96 -2.60
C TYR A 261 3.27 -1.12 -4.04
N ALA A 262 3.97 -1.88 -4.87
CA ALA A 262 3.54 -2.09 -6.24
C ALA A 262 2.24 -2.91 -6.37
N THR A 263 1.89 -3.77 -5.40
CA THR A 263 0.63 -4.54 -5.44
C THR A 263 -0.60 -3.65 -5.29
N THR A 264 -0.44 -2.43 -4.76
CA THR A 264 -1.52 -1.45 -4.63
C THR A 264 -1.77 -0.67 -5.93
N ARG A 265 -1.06 -0.98 -7.01
CA ARG A 265 -1.14 -0.29 -8.31
C ARG A 265 -1.73 -1.19 -9.40
N ASP A 266 -2.15 -0.56 -10.50
CA ASP A 266 -2.88 -1.21 -11.57
C ASP A 266 -2.03 -2.22 -12.36
N THR A 267 -0.70 -2.09 -12.37
CA THR A 267 0.22 -2.98 -13.11
C THR A 267 1.41 -3.44 -12.28
N PRO A 268 1.21 -4.20 -11.17
CA PRO A 268 2.19 -4.39 -10.11
C PRO A 268 3.61 -4.75 -10.56
N ALA A 269 3.78 -5.72 -11.46
CA ALA A 269 5.11 -6.13 -11.91
C ALA A 269 5.85 -5.02 -12.70
N VAL A 270 5.14 -4.34 -13.60
CA VAL A 270 5.72 -3.23 -14.40
C VAL A 270 6.05 -2.05 -13.49
N ASP A 271 5.15 -1.79 -12.56
CA ASP A 271 5.20 -0.75 -11.56
C ASP A 271 6.40 -0.93 -10.62
N PHE A 272 6.59 -2.13 -10.06
CA PHE A 272 7.74 -2.51 -9.23
C PHE A 272 9.07 -2.28 -9.96
N GLU A 273 9.19 -2.83 -11.16
CA GLU A 273 10.37 -2.70 -12.02
C GLU A 273 10.70 -1.23 -12.31
N ALA A 274 9.67 -0.41 -12.56
CA ALA A 274 9.83 1.00 -12.83
C ALA A 274 10.26 1.79 -11.58
N ASP A 275 9.78 1.42 -10.39
CA ASP A 275 10.17 2.03 -9.12
C ASP A 275 11.60 1.66 -8.73
N GLN A 276 11.98 0.39 -8.88
CA GLN A 276 13.35 -0.07 -8.66
C GLN A 276 14.35 0.65 -9.56
N ARG A 277 14.04 0.83 -10.85
CA ARG A 277 14.87 1.61 -11.77
C ARG A 277 15.04 3.06 -11.37
N ARG A 278 14.01 3.67 -10.76
CA ARG A 278 14.09 5.04 -10.19
C ARG A 278 14.76 5.09 -8.83
N GLY A 279 15.15 3.94 -8.27
CA GLY A 279 15.82 3.85 -6.99
C GLY A 279 14.90 4.11 -5.80
N LEU A 280 13.59 3.85 -5.93
CA LEU A 280 12.69 3.82 -4.78
C LEU A 280 13.11 2.72 -3.82
N LEU A 281 13.12 3.01 -2.52
CA LEU A 281 13.54 2.08 -1.46
C LEU A 281 12.42 1.79 -0.45
N ALA A 282 11.60 2.79 -0.13
CA ALA A 282 10.48 2.65 0.80
C ALA A 282 9.44 3.75 0.58
N VAL A 283 8.21 3.46 0.97
CA VAL A 283 7.08 4.40 0.93
C VAL A 283 6.43 4.47 2.30
N ALA A 284 6.31 5.65 2.88
CA ALA A 284 5.64 5.85 4.17
C ALA A 284 4.35 6.65 3.98
N TYR A 285 3.27 6.16 4.57
CA TYR A 285 1.97 6.82 4.59
C TYR A 285 1.71 7.45 5.95
N SER A 286 1.22 8.69 5.95
CA SER A 286 0.68 9.35 7.14
C SER A 286 -0.54 10.16 6.75
N HIS A 287 -1.72 9.55 6.89
CA HIS A 287 -3.01 10.05 6.46
C HIS A 287 -2.97 10.50 4.98
N ASN A 288 -3.31 11.76 4.72
CA ASN A 288 -3.27 12.43 3.43
C ASN A 288 -1.86 12.78 2.92
N LYS A 289 -0.79 12.12 3.40
CA LYS A 289 0.59 12.42 3.02
C LYS A 289 1.35 11.14 2.73
N VAL A 290 2.25 11.21 1.77
CA VAL A 290 3.08 10.09 1.35
C VAL A 290 4.53 10.57 1.29
N LEU A 291 5.45 9.79 1.85
CA LEU A 291 6.88 9.99 1.71
C LEU A 291 7.48 8.86 0.89
N TYR A 292 8.30 9.22 -0.08
CA TYR A 292 9.11 8.30 -0.86
C TYR A 292 10.56 8.47 -0.44
N ARG A 293 11.21 7.37 -0.01
CA ARG A 293 12.66 7.31 0.21
C ARG A 293 13.32 6.76 -1.05
N LEU A 294 14.18 7.56 -1.67
CA LEU A 294 14.96 7.17 -2.84
C LEU A 294 16.40 6.85 -2.42
N ARG A 295 17.15 6.26 -3.36
CA ARG A 295 18.58 5.95 -3.18
C ARG A 295 19.42 7.20 -2.91
N ASP A 296 19.14 8.27 -3.63
CA ASP A 296 19.91 9.52 -3.58
C ASP A 296 19.07 10.71 -4.05
N ALA A 297 19.66 11.91 -4.00
CA ALA A 297 19.00 13.15 -4.37
C ALA A 297 18.72 13.31 -5.87
N GLY A 298 19.52 12.64 -6.72
CA GLY A 298 19.25 12.59 -8.17
C GLY A 298 17.98 11.80 -8.43
N GLY A 299 17.88 10.60 -7.86
CA GLY A 299 16.68 9.77 -7.91
C GLY A 299 15.45 10.48 -7.35
N ALA A 300 15.57 11.23 -6.25
CA ALA A 300 14.47 12.04 -5.71
C ALA A 300 14.00 13.12 -6.70
N THR A 301 14.93 13.80 -7.38
CA THR A 301 14.60 14.83 -8.39
C THR A 301 13.89 14.22 -9.59
N ASP A 302 14.36 13.08 -10.08
CA ASP A 302 13.75 12.35 -11.20
C ASP A 302 12.36 11.83 -10.81
N PHE A 303 12.21 11.29 -9.60
CA PHE A 303 10.94 10.79 -9.10
C PHE A 303 9.92 11.91 -8.88
N ALA A 304 10.32 13.07 -8.36
CA ALA A 304 9.45 14.24 -8.24
C ALA A 304 9.00 14.76 -9.61
N SER A 305 9.88 14.72 -10.61
CA SER A 305 9.54 15.06 -12.00
C SER A 305 8.53 14.08 -12.58
N TYR A 306 8.69 12.78 -12.31
CA TYR A 306 7.71 11.75 -12.65
C TYR A 306 6.35 12.02 -11.99
N LEU A 307 6.31 12.29 -10.68
CA LEU A 307 5.07 12.57 -9.93
C LEU A 307 4.37 13.87 -10.33
N THR A 308 5.03 14.78 -11.03
CA THR A 308 4.46 16.06 -11.50
C THR A 308 4.24 16.11 -13.01
N GLY A 309 4.68 15.09 -13.74
CA GLY A 309 4.51 14.98 -15.19
C GLY A 309 3.04 14.78 -15.59
N ALA A 310 2.64 15.44 -16.69
CA ALA A 310 1.26 15.39 -17.19
C ALA A 310 0.78 13.97 -17.55
N HIS A 311 1.68 13.07 -17.93
CA HIS A 311 1.33 11.67 -18.21
C HIS A 311 1.02 10.86 -16.96
N THR A 312 1.68 11.18 -15.84
CA THR A 312 1.54 10.44 -14.58
C THR A 312 0.34 10.93 -13.78
N THR A 313 0.03 12.22 -13.89
CA THR A 313 -1.09 12.81 -13.16
C THR A 313 -1.92 13.75 -14.06
N PRO A 314 -2.55 13.21 -15.11
CA PRO A 314 -3.28 13.99 -16.10
C PRO A 314 -4.46 14.77 -15.49
N GLU A 315 -4.93 14.35 -14.32
CA GLU A 315 -6.06 14.95 -13.63
C GLU A 315 -5.71 16.26 -12.92
N TYR A 316 -4.43 16.59 -12.72
CA TYR A 316 -4.00 17.84 -12.07
C TYR A 316 -3.34 18.83 -13.05
N VAL A 317 -3.71 20.09 -12.91
CA VAL A 317 -3.04 21.21 -13.59
C VAL A 317 -2.11 21.94 -12.63
N PRO A 318 -0.96 22.47 -13.12
CA PRO A 318 -0.05 23.25 -12.29
C PRO A 318 -0.74 24.47 -11.65
N MET A 319 -0.37 24.77 -10.41
CA MET A 319 -0.76 25.99 -9.70
C MET A 319 0.47 26.63 -9.08
N ARG A 320 0.36 27.90 -8.65
CA ARG A 320 1.45 28.57 -7.93
C ARG A 320 1.87 27.72 -6.73
N GLY A 321 3.16 27.52 -6.48
CA GLY A 321 3.66 26.81 -5.30
C GLY A 321 3.75 27.69 -4.04
N VAL A 322 4.49 27.25 -3.03
CA VAL A 322 4.82 28.06 -1.84
C VAL A 322 5.83 29.15 -2.23
N ALA A 323 5.62 30.37 -1.76
CA ALA A 323 6.49 31.50 -2.10
C ALA A 323 7.95 31.23 -1.70
N HIS A 324 8.89 31.55 -2.60
CA HIS A 324 10.34 31.40 -2.41
C HIS A 324 10.85 29.98 -2.13
N ARG A 325 10.05 28.93 -2.39
CA ARG A 325 10.46 27.52 -2.23
C ARG A 325 10.50 26.81 -3.58
N ARG A 326 11.71 26.58 -4.10
CA ARG A 326 11.94 25.95 -5.42
C ARG A 326 11.76 24.42 -5.42
N GLY A 327 11.85 23.78 -4.25
CA GLY A 327 11.66 22.34 -4.11
C GLY A 327 10.20 21.89 -4.01
N ILE A 328 9.24 22.81 -4.19
CA ILE A 328 7.82 22.55 -4.01
C ILE A 328 7.06 22.86 -5.31
N THR A 329 6.41 21.83 -5.86
CA THR A 329 5.55 21.95 -7.05
C THR A 329 4.13 21.56 -6.67
N CYS A 330 3.16 22.45 -6.91
CA CYS A 330 1.76 22.20 -6.56
C CYS A 330 0.88 22.07 -7.80
N GLY A 331 -0.23 21.34 -7.64
CA GLY A 331 -1.25 21.19 -8.67
C GLY A 331 -2.65 21.11 -8.08
N GLN A 332 -3.64 21.45 -8.89
CA GLN A 332 -5.06 21.35 -8.58
C GLN A 332 -5.73 20.34 -9.51
N ALA A 333 -6.54 19.46 -8.96
CA ALA A 333 -7.35 18.53 -9.72
C ALA A 333 -8.40 19.30 -10.55
N THR A 334 -8.54 18.94 -11.82
CA THR A 334 -9.52 19.49 -12.77
C THR A 334 -10.94 19.02 -12.49
N GLN A 335 -11.09 17.88 -11.80
CA GLN A 335 -12.36 17.29 -11.41
C GLN A 335 -12.29 16.78 -9.95
N PRO A 336 -13.40 16.78 -9.21
CA PRO A 336 -13.46 16.15 -7.89
C PRO A 336 -13.18 14.64 -8.00
N ALA A 337 -12.37 14.09 -7.08
CA ALA A 337 -12.15 12.66 -6.97
C ALA A 337 -13.32 12.00 -6.21
N THR A 338 -14.49 11.85 -6.84
CA THR A 338 -15.74 11.38 -6.20
C THR A 338 -15.66 9.96 -5.64
N GLN A 339 -14.69 9.16 -6.10
CA GLN A 339 -14.46 7.78 -5.65
C GLN A 339 -13.43 7.67 -4.51
N ARG A 340 -12.86 8.79 -4.03
CA ARG A 340 -11.86 8.79 -2.96
C ARG A 340 -12.36 9.61 -1.77
N ILE A 341 -12.36 8.99 -0.59
CA ILE A 341 -12.73 9.65 0.67
C ILE A 341 -11.64 10.66 1.08
N ALA A 342 -10.37 10.32 0.83
CA ALA A 342 -9.23 11.17 1.19
C ALA A 342 -9.21 12.51 0.41
N ALA A 343 -8.66 13.55 1.03
CA ALA A 343 -8.47 14.85 0.40
C ALA A 343 -7.58 14.73 -0.84
N ARG A 344 -8.06 15.18 -2.01
CA ARG A 344 -7.36 15.05 -3.30
C ARG A 344 -7.60 16.23 -4.26
N ARG A 345 -8.23 17.33 -3.83
CA ARG A 345 -8.46 18.48 -4.73
C ARG A 345 -7.18 19.23 -5.05
N PHE A 346 -6.30 19.40 -4.07
CA PHE A 346 -5.02 20.07 -4.21
C PHE A 346 -3.91 19.15 -3.72
N ARG A 347 -2.75 19.23 -4.38
CA ARG A 347 -1.57 18.49 -3.94
C ARG A 347 -0.30 19.32 -4.13
N CYS A 348 0.71 19.05 -3.32
CA CYS A 348 2.05 19.56 -3.52
C CYS A 348 3.08 18.42 -3.39
N VAL A 349 4.09 18.44 -4.25
CA VAL A 349 5.25 17.54 -4.26
C VAL A 349 6.44 18.34 -3.75
N ILE A 350 7.10 17.83 -2.71
CA ILE A 350 8.22 18.44 -2.00
C ILE A 350 9.44 17.53 -2.17
N THR A 351 10.57 18.07 -2.61
CA THR A 351 11.82 17.31 -2.79
C THR A 351 12.91 17.85 -1.88
N SER A 352 13.52 16.97 -1.06
CA SER A 352 14.64 17.35 -0.19
C SER A 352 15.58 16.17 0.03
N GLY A 353 16.86 16.33 -0.35
CA GLY A 353 17.84 15.24 -0.30
C GLY A 353 17.33 14.02 -1.07
N ALA A 354 17.39 12.84 -0.46
CA ALA A 354 16.90 11.58 -1.03
C ALA A 354 15.39 11.33 -0.81
N TYR A 355 14.61 12.35 -0.44
CA TYR A 355 13.20 12.21 -0.10
C TYR A 355 12.31 13.03 -1.02
N VAL A 356 11.16 12.45 -1.36
CA VAL A 356 10.05 13.15 -2.00
C VAL A 356 8.81 12.98 -1.14
N ALA A 357 8.20 14.07 -0.67
CA ALA A 357 6.92 14.03 0.01
C ALA A 357 5.81 14.53 -0.91
N VAL A 358 4.63 13.93 -0.79
CA VAL A 358 3.41 14.43 -1.44
C VAL A 358 2.37 14.68 -0.35
N VAL A 359 1.84 15.89 -0.32
CA VAL A 359 0.79 16.30 0.62
C VAL A 359 -0.48 16.65 -0.16
N TYR A 360 -1.63 16.32 0.40
CA TYR A 360 -2.93 16.55 -0.24
C TYR A 360 -3.89 17.35 0.65
N SER A 361 -4.75 18.17 0.05
CA SER A 361 -5.85 18.84 0.76
C SER A 361 -7.05 19.05 -0.15
N ASN A 362 -8.20 19.39 0.44
CA ASN A 362 -9.37 19.89 -0.27
C ASN A 362 -9.44 21.43 -0.30
N VAL A 363 -8.48 22.12 0.35
CA VAL A 363 -8.40 23.57 0.45
C VAL A 363 -7.03 24.07 -0.05
N ASP A 364 -7.03 25.11 -0.90
CA ASP A 364 -5.81 25.66 -1.54
C ASP A 364 -4.81 26.21 -0.51
N THR A 365 -5.29 27.05 0.42
CA THR A 365 -4.42 27.64 1.46
C THR A 365 -3.82 26.57 2.36
N ASP A 366 -4.62 25.57 2.72
CA ASP A 366 -4.22 24.46 3.58
C ASP A 366 -3.11 23.60 2.96
N VAL A 367 -3.21 23.24 1.67
CA VAL A 367 -2.15 22.45 1.02
C VAL A 367 -0.81 23.19 0.98
N ARG A 368 -0.85 24.52 0.83
CA ARG A 368 0.36 25.36 0.78
C ARG A 368 1.01 25.47 2.15
N GLN A 369 0.21 25.67 3.18
CA GLN A 369 0.65 25.69 4.58
C GLN A 369 1.26 24.34 4.98
N LEU A 370 0.59 23.25 4.64
CA LEU A 370 1.08 21.89 4.87
C LEU A 370 2.39 21.62 4.11
N ALA A 371 2.48 22.05 2.85
CA ALA A 371 3.70 21.89 2.06
C ALA A 371 4.87 22.71 2.61
N ALA A 372 4.63 23.93 3.10
CA ALA A 372 5.64 24.75 3.75
C ALA A 372 6.17 24.12 5.05
N ALA A 373 5.27 23.54 5.86
CA ALA A 373 5.62 22.80 7.06
C ALA A 373 6.43 21.55 6.71
N GLN A 374 5.99 20.80 5.69
CA GLN A 374 6.65 19.59 5.23
C GLN A 374 8.07 19.82 4.71
N ASP A 375 8.30 20.91 3.98
CA ASP A 375 9.64 21.31 3.55
C ASP A 375 10.55 21.65 4.72
N SER A 376 10.00 22.21 5.82
CA SER A 376 10.77 22.54 7.02
C SER A 376 11.17 21.28 7.80
N VAL A 377 10.23 20.35 8.00
CA VAL A 377 10.51 19.03 8.63
C VAL A 377 11.59 18.27 7.87
N LEU A 378 11.57 18.28 6.53
CA LEU A 378 12.60 17.61 5.72
C LEU A 378 13.94 18.36 5.67
N ALA A 379 13.96 19.66 5.98
CA ALA A 379 15.19 20.45 5.99
C ALA A 379 16.05 20.17 7.23
N GLU A 380 15.45 19.77 8.36
CA GLU A 380 16.16 19.40 9.60
C GLU A 380 17.07 18.18 9.44
N LYS A 381 16.81 17.34 8.43
CA LYS A 381 17.60 16.13 8.12
C LYS A 381 18.82 16.40 7.22
N ARG A 382 19.03 17.65 6.78
CA ARG A 382 20.12 18.00 5.86
C ARG A 382 21.50 18.02 6.49
#